data_AF-A0A967BY96-F1
#
_entry.id   AF-A0A967BY96-F1
#
_cell.length_a   1.000
_cell.length_b   1.000
_cell.length_c   1.000
_cell.angle_alpha   90.00
_cell.angle_beta   90.00
_cell.angle_gamma   90.00
#
_symmetry.space_group_name_H-M   'P 1'
#
loop_
_entity.id
_entity.type
_entity.pdbx_description
1 polymer ?
#
loop_
_entity_poly.entity_id
_entity_poly.type
_entity_poly.pdbx_seq_one_letter_code
_entity_poly.pdbx_strand_id
1 'polypeptide(L)'
;QVLTPMIRGSLGSAALNRMIQQAVNPPGRGRAELISGERTYRAGDRVIHRRNNYELGVFNGDIGVIREVDNENLTCVVSFFPDNREVEYHREDIAELDMAYAITVHKAQGSEFDVVILPVLTQHYRMLFRNLIYTGLTRARKLAVFVGARRALAMAVRNRDTSLRQTALLHLLQTRRPGSGEKGPPI
;
A
#
# COMPACT_ATOMS: atom_id res chain seq x y z
N GLN A 1 0.43 -9.38 6.52
CA GLN A 1 0.05 -8.45 5.43
C GLN A 1 0.35 -9.10 4.08
N VAL A 2 -0.57 -9.04 3.12
CA VAL A 2 -0.29 -9.43 1.72
C VAL A 2 0.26 -8.22 0.97
N LEU A 3 1.43 -8.38 0.34
CA LEU A 3 2.08 -7.35 -0.47
C LEU A 3 2.18 -7.82 -1.91
N THR A 4 1.60 -7.08 -2.85
CA THR A 4 1.59 -7.43 -4.28
C THR A 4 2.36 -6.40 -5.13
N PRO A 5 2.99 -6.81 -6.24
CA PRO A 5 3.65 -5.89 -7.16
C PRO A 5 2.68 -4.88 -7.80
N MET A 6 1.43 -5.28 -8.06
CA MET A 6 0.53 -4.58 -8.98
C MET A 6 -0.83 -4.25 -8.34
N ILE A 7 -1.50 -3.21 -8.86
CA ILE A 7 -2.88 -2.87 -8.47
C ILE A 7 -3.90 -3.71 -9.25
N ARG A 8 -3.70 -3.84 -10.56
CA ARG A 8 -4.60 -4.54 -11.50
C ARG A 8 -4.06 -5.92 -11.87
N GLY A 9 -4.93 -6.75 -12.46
CA GLY A 9 -4.66 -8.14 -12.82
C GLY A 9 -5.24 -9.13 -11.81
N SER A 10 -5.23 -10.42 -12.13
CA SER A 10 -5.80 -11.49 -11.29
C SER A 10 -5.15 -11.59 -9.91
N LEU A 11 -3.88 -11.17 -9.79
CA LEU A 11 -3.15 -11.05 -8.52
C LEU A 11 -2.76 -9.61 -8.17
N GLY A 12 -3.45 -8.65 -8.78
CA GLY A 12 -3.38 -7.25 -8.35
C GLY A 12 -4.07 -7.08 -7.00
N SER A 13 -3.74 -5.99 -6.28
CA SER A 13 -4.31 -5.73 -4.95
C SER A 13 -5.83 -5.69 -4.98
N ALA A 14 -6.45 -5.19 -6.04
CA ALA A 14 -7.91 -5.13 -6.17
C ALA A 14 -8.54 -6.54 -6.19
N ALA A 15 -8.02 -7.45 -7.00
CA ALA A 15 -8.53 -8.82 -7.09
C ALA A 15 -8.26 -9.60 -5.79
N LEU A 16 -7.06 -9.48 -5.23
CA LEU A 16 -6.69 -10.10 -3.95
C LEU A 16 -7.59 -9.60 -2.82
N ASN A 17 -7.86 -8.30 -2.73
CA ASN A 17 -8.75 -7.75 -1.72
C ASN A 17 -10.16 -8.33 -1.83
N ARG A 18 -10.73 -8.42 -3.03
CA ARG A 18 -12.06 -9.04 -3.22
C ARG A 18 -12.08 -10.51 -2.79
N MET A 19 -11.09 -11.30 -3.23
CA MET A 19 -11.00 -12.73 -2.88
C MET A 19 -10.81 -12.94 -1.38
N ILE A 20 -9.91 -12.17 -0.76
CA ILE A 20 -9.64 -12.30 0.68
C ILE A 20 -10.88 -11.87 1.47
N GLN A 21 -11.50 -10.74 1.13
CA GLN A 21 -12.73 -10.29 1.79
C GLN A 21 -13.83 -11.37 1.70
N GLN A 22 -14.06 -11.96 0.52
CA GLN A 22 -15.04 -13.04 0.38
C GLN A 22 -14.72 -14.27 1.24
N ALA A 23 -13.43 -14.58 1.42
CA ALA A 23 -13.00 -15.73 2.22
C ALA A 23 -13.07 -15.47 3.73
N VAL A 24 -12.71 -14.27 4.19
CA VAL A 24 -12.53 -13.97 5.63
C VAL A 24 -13.63 -13.10 6.22
N ASN A 25 -14.37 -12.37 5.39
CA ASN A 25 -15.50 -11.54 5.78
C ASN A 25 -16.63 -11.61 4.72
N PRO A 26 -17.21 -12.81 4.49
CA PRO A 26 -18.26 -13.01 3.49
C PRO A 26 -19.52 -12.18 3.80
N PRO A 27 -20.36 -11.91 2.78
CA PRO A 27 -21.69 -11.36 3.00
C PRO A 27 -22.50 -12.28 3.91
N GLY A 28 -23.28 -11.70 4.81
CA GLY A 28 -24.11 -12.42 5.77
C GLY A 28 -25.51 -11.83 5.82
N ARG A 29 -26.53 -12.69 5.98
CA ARG A 29 -27.92 -12.24 6.11
C ARG A 29 -28.05 -11.33 7.34
N GLY A 30 -28.56 -10.12 7.15
CA GLY A 30 -28.75 -9.13 8.22
C GLY A 30 -27.49 -8.38 8.65
N ARG A 31 -26.35 -8.56 7.95
CA ARG A 31 -25.16 -7.72 8.17
C ARG A 31 -25.26 -6.46 7.32
N ALA A 32 -24.97 -5.30 7.91
CA ALA A 32 -24.89 -4.05 7.19
C ALA A 32 -23.72 -4.09 6.17
N GLU A 33 -23.97 -3.50 5.00
CA GLU A 33 -23.04 -3.41 3.89
C GLU A 33 -23.15 -2.05 3.22
N LEU A 34 -22.03 -1.32 3.15
CA LEU A 34 -21.99 -0.02 2.53
C LEU A 34 -21.27 -0.09 1.19
N ILE A 35 -21.95 0.38 0.14
CA ILE A 35 -21.44 0.31 -1.23
C ILE A 35 -20.91 1.69 -1.64
N SER A 36 -19.66 1.74 -2.10
CA SER A 36 -19.04 2.93 -2.69
C SER A 36 -18.28 2.56 -3.95
N GLY A 37 -18.80 2.97 -5.10
CA GLY A 37 -18.30 2.55 -6.42
C GLY A 37 -18.36 1.03 -6.59
N GLU A 38 -17.23 0.41 -6.92
CA GLU A 38 -17.12 -1.06 -7.08
C GLU A 38 -16.79 -1.80 -5.78
N ARG A 39 -16.89 -1.14 -4.61
CA ARG A 39 -16.47 -1.70 -3.32
C ARG A 39 -17.64 -1.80 -2.38
N THR A 40 -17.63 -2.87 -1.61
CA THR A 40 -18.56 -3.12 -0.52
C THR A 40 -17.77 -3.20 0.77
N TYR A 41 -18.15 -2.38 1.74
CA TYR A 41 -17.55 -2.31 3.06
C TYR A 41 -18.46 -2.98 4.10
N ARG A 42 -17.84 -3.71 5.02
CA ARG A 42 -18.49 -4.44 6.11
C ARG A 42 -17.73 -4.21 7.40
N ALA A 43 -18.43 -4.30 8.52
CA ALA A 43 -17.77 -4.43 9.82
C ALA A 43 -16.77 -5.60 9.79
N GLY A 44 -15.56 -5.37 10.30
CA GLY A 44 -14.42 -6.26 10.26
C GLY A 44 -13.47 -6.07 9.06
N ASP A 45 -13.83 -5.26 8.07
CA ASP A 45 -12.95 -5.04 6.92
C ASP A 45 -11.70 -4.23 7.28
N ARG A 46 -10.54 -4.70 6.80
CA ARG A 46 -9.31 -3.92 6.85
C ARG A 46 -9.30 -2.90 5.71
N VAL A 47 -9.14 -1.64 6.06
CA VAL A 47 -9.13 -0.51 5.12
C VAL A 47 -7.86 0.34 5.25
N ILE A 48 -7.57 1.10 4.21
CA ILE A 48 -6.48 2.08 4.15
C ILE A 48 -7.01 3.40 3.60
N HIS A 49 -6.62 4.51 4.20
CA HIS A 49 -7.01 5.85 3.74
C HIS A 49 -6.04 6.35 2.65
N ARG A 50 -6.54 7.06 1.63
CA ARG A 50 -5.78 7.35 0.39
C ARG A 50 -5.24 8.77 0.24
N ARG A 51 -5.77 9.74 0.98
CA ARG A 51 -5.42 11.16 0.87
C ARG A 51 -5.32 11.74 2.26
N ASN A 52 -4.59 12.82 2.46
CA ASN A 52 -4.62 13.44 3.78
C ASN A 52 -5.96 14.17 3.95
N ASN A 53 -6.69 13.87 5.01
CA ASN A 53 -7.85 14.63 5.44
C ASN A 53 -7.56 15.17 6.85
N TYR A 54 -7.28 16.48 6.91
CA TYR A 54 -6.90 17.16 8.14
C TYR A 54 -8.08 17.39 9.09
N GLU A 55 -9.31 17.44 8.56
CA GLU A 55 -10.53 17.59 9.36
C GLU A 55 -10.81 16.31 10.15
N LEU A 56 -10.68 15.16 9.47
CA LEU A 56 -10.78 13.83 10.10
C LEU A 56 -9.49 13.40 10.82
N GLY A 57 -8.41 14.16 10.68
CA GLY A 57 -7.09 13.84 11.24
C GLY A 57 -6.50 12.52 10.74
N VAL A 58 -6.82 12.10 9.51
CA VAL A 58 -6.34 10.84 8.90
C VAL A 58 -5.39 11.15 7.74
N PHE A 59 -4.37 10.32 7.59
CA PHE A 59 -3.32 10.52 6.60
C PHE A 59 -3.32 9.43 5.55
N ASN A 60 -2.80 9.75 4.36
CA ASN A 60 -2.62 8.78 3.30
C ASN A 60 -1.70 7.65 3.78
N GLY A 61 -2.21 6.42 3.75
CA GLY A 61 -1.50 5.24 4.20
C GLY A 61 -1.95 4.72 5.57
N ASP A 62 -2.78 5.46 6.31
CA ASP A 62 -3.32 5.00 7.59
C ASP A 62 -4.18 3.76 7.38
N ILE A 63 -3.87 2.69 8.12
CA ILE A 63 -4.56 1.40 8.04
C ILE A 63 -5.44 1.24 9.27
N GLY A 64 -6.67 0.81 9.07
CA GLY A 64 -7.63 0.56 10.14
C GLY A 64 -8.53 -0.63 9.88
N VAL A 65 -9.45 -0.85 10.81
CA VAL A 65 -10.51 -1.85 10.73
C VAL A 65 -11.84 -1.15 10.89
N ILE A 66 -12.79 -1.43 9.98
CA ILE A 66 -14.16 -0.98 10.13
C ILE A 66 -14.78 -1.67 11.34
N ARG A 67 -15.21 -0.90 12.33
CA ARG A 67 -15.92 -1.40 13.52
C ARG A 67 -17.41 -1.53 13.25
N GLU A 68 -17.99 -0.50 12.66
CA GLU A 68 -19.42 -0.39 12.45
C GLU A 68 -19.72 0.14 11.06
N VAL A 69 -20.87 -0.29 10.52
CA VAL A 69 -21.41 0.16 9.25
C VAL A 69 -22.88 0.45 9.45
N ASP A 70 -23.32 1.64 9.07
CA ASP A 70 -24.72 2.04 9.07
C ASP A 70 -25.17 2.24 7.62
N ASN A 71 -26.12 1.41 7.20
CA ASN A 71 -26.68 1.46 5.85
C ASN A 71 -27.75 2.54 5.67
N GLU A 72 -28.40 2.96 6.76
CA GLU A 72 -29.45 3.97 6.73
C GLU A 72 -28.82 5.36 6.63
N ASN A 73 -27.84 5.62 7.48
CA ASN A 73 -27.13 6.91 7.52
C ASN A 73 -25.94 6.98 6.54
N LEU A 74 -25.59 5.85 5.92
CA LEU A 74 -24.44 5.71 5.01
C LEU A 74 -23.14 6.17 5.65
N THR A 75 -22.92 5.74 6.89
CA THR A 75 -21.70 6.01 7.66
C THR A 75 -20.97 4.72 8.01
N CYS A 76 -19.69 4.85 8.32
CA CYS A 76 -18.95 3.76 8.96
C CYS A 76 -17.92 4.30 9.96
N VAL A 77 -17.63 3.50 10.98
CA VAL A 77 -16.62 3.84 11.99
C VAL A 77 -15.37 3.01 11.73
N VAL A 78 -14.22 3.66 11.57
CA VAL A 78 -12.93 3.01 11.35
C VAL A 78 -12.03 3.22 12.56
N SER A 79 -11.50 2.13 13.11
CA SER A 79 -10.49 2.15 14.17
C SER A 79 -9.11 2.00 13.54
N PHE A 80 -8.27 3.04 13.61
CA PHE A 80 -6.95 3.08 12.99
C PHE A 80 -5.83 2.55 13.89
N PHE A 81 -4.81 1.95 13.29
CA PHE A 81 -3.60 1.54 13.99
C PHE A 81 -2.56 2.67 14.01
N PRO A 82 -1.70 2.76 15.04
CA PRO A 82 -1.56 1.84 16.17
C PRO A 82 -2.37 2.21 17.42
N ASP A 83 -2.97 3.40 17.47
CA ASP A 83 -3.59 3.99 18.65
C ASP A 83 -5.06 3.59 18.88
N ASN A 84 -5.67 2.86 17.94
CA ASN A 84 -7.08 2.49 17.91
C ASN A 84 -8.02 3.70 17.89
N ARG A 85 -7.56 4.86 17.44
CA ARG A 85 -8.42 6.03 17.28
C ARG A 85 -9.56 5.72 16.32
N GLU A 86 -10.77 6.03 16.76
CA GLU A 86 -11.98 5.84 15.96
C GLU A 86 -12.32 7.12 15.21
N VAL A 87 -12.65 6.96 13.93
CA VAL A 87 -13.05 8.04 13.04
C VAL A 87 -14.33 7.61 12.34
N GLU A 88 -15.36 8.42 12.46
CA GLU A 88 -16.59 8.25 11.68
C GLU A 88 -16.40 8.83 10.28
N TYR A 89 -16.77 8.05 9.28
CA TYR A 89 -16.77 8.43 7.88
C TYR A 89 -18.20 8.62 7.41
N HIS A 90 -18.48 9.79 6.83
CA HIS A 90 -19.72 10.03 6.10
C HIS A 90 -19.58 9.63 4.63
N ARG A 91 -20.71 9.54 3.93
CA ARG A 91 -20.81 9.09 2.53
C ARG A 91 -19.74 9.68 1.59
N GLU A 92 -19.40 10.95 1.76
CA GLU A 92 -18.42 11.66 0.93
C GLU A 92 -16.98 11.23 1.19
N ASP A 93 -16.62 10.95 2.44
CA ASP A 93 -15.27 10.52 2.83
C ASP A 93 -15.02 9.04 2.60
N ILE A 94 -16.07 8.22 2.56
CA ILE A 94 -15.96 6.76 2.33
C ILE A 94 -15.27 6.45 0.99
N ALA A 95 -15.44 7.32 0.00
CA ALA A 95 -14.76 7.19 -1.30
C ALA A 95 -13.23 7.22 -1.17
N GLU A 96 -12.69 7.78 -0.07
CA GLU A 96 -11.25 7.84 0.23
C GLU A 96 -10.71 6.62 0.98
N LEU A 97 -11.57 5.66 1.31
CA LEU A 97 -11.15 4.34 1.79
C LEU A 97 -10.85 3.40 0.60
N ASP A 98 -9.82 2.58 0.78
CA ASP A 98 -9.49 1.42 -0.04
C ASP A 98 -9.44 0.17 0.86
N MET A 99 -9.64 -1.02 0.29
CA MET A 99 -9.37 -2.28 1.00
C MET A 99 -7.88 -2.48 1.24
N ALA A 100 -7.53 -3.03 2.41
CA ALA A 100 -6.14 -3.19 2.87
C ALA A 100 -5.73 -4.64 3.22
N TYR A 101 -6.55 -5.64 2.86
CA TYR A 101 -6.15 -7.05 2.98
C TYR A 101 -4.87 -7.34 2.19
N ALA A 102 -4.78 -6.79 0.98
CA ALA A 102 -3.61 -6.73 0.13
C ALA A 102 -3.33 -5.29 -0.29
N ILE A 103 -2.07 -4.85 -0.12
CA ILE A 103 -1.59 -3.54 -0.58
C ILE A 103 -0.41 -3.74 -1.51
N THR A 104 -0.07 -2.71 -2.29
CA THR A 104 1.13 -2.81 -3.13
C THR A 104 2.40 -2.66 -2.30
N VAL A 105 3.51 -3.22 -2.78
CA VAL A 105 4.83 -3.02 -2.16
C VAL A 105 5.15 -1.52 -2.04
N HIS A 106 4.76 -0.71 -3.03
CA HIS A 106 4.91 0.74 -3.01
C HIS A 106 4.11 1.40 -1.89
N LYS A 107 2.83 1.04 -1.72
CA LYS A 107 1.99 1.56 -0.62
C LYS A 107 2.47 1.13 0.77
N ALA A 108 3.31 0.10 0.86
CA ALA A 108 3.89 -0.38 2.11
C ALA A 108 5.24 0.26 2.45
N GLN A 109 5.74 1.22 1.66
CA GLN A 109 7.01 1.90 1.96
C GLN A 109 6.91 2.66 3.27
N GLY A 110 7.87 2.44 4.17
CA GLY A 110 7.88 3.04 5.51
C GLY A 110 7.10 2.24 6.56
N SER A 111 6.25 1.29 6.17
CA SER A 111 5.53 0.40 7.09
C SER A 111 6.27 -0.93 7.29
N GLU A 112 6.11 -1.56 8.45
CA GLU A 112 6.61 -2.90 8.70
C GLU A 112 5.49 -3.78 9.28
N PHE A 113 5.56 -5.08 9.00
CA PHE A 113 4.59 -6.06 9.46
C PHE A 113 5.31 -7.27 10.04
N ASP A 114 4.77 -7.87 11.09
CA ASP A 114 5.35 -9.08 11.69
C ASP A 114 5.48 -10.20 10.66
N VAL A 115 4.44 -10.40 9.85
CA VAL A 115 4.41 -11.40 8.77
C VAL A 115 3.99 -10.76 7.46
N VAL A 116 4.76 -11.03 6.40
CA VAL A 116 4.47 -10.59 5.02
C VAL A 116 4.29 -11.79 4.11
N ILE A 117 3.27 -11.75 3.24
CA ILE A 117 3.04 -12.72 2.17
C ILE A 117 3.22 -12.01 0.83
N LEU A 118 4.14 -12.51 0.00
CA LEU A 118 4.51 -11.94 -1.30
C LEU A 118 4.17 -12.92 -2.44
N PRO A 119 3.09 -12.68 -3.19
CA PRO A 119 2.83 -13.39 -4.43
C PRO A 119 3.91 -13.04 -5.47
N VAL A 120 4.65 -14.04 -5.95
CA VAL A 120 5.71 -13.89 -6.96
C VAL A 120 5.50 -14.89 -8.09
N LEU A 121 4.88 -14.43 -9.17
CA LEU A 121 4.56 -15.23 -10.35
C LEU A 121 5.08 -14.57 -11.63
N THR A 122 5.27 -15.40 -12.67
CA THR A 122 5.79 -14.96 -13.96
C THR A 122 4.87 -13.95 -14.66
N GLN A 123 3.56 -13.96 -14.36
CA GLN A 123 2.63 -12.93 -14.83
C GLN A 123 2.99 -11.50 -14.38
N HIS A 124 3.81 -11.35 -13.34
CA HIS A 124 4.30 -10.06 -12.88
C HIS A 124 5.58 -9.59 -13.59
N TYR A 125 6.01 -10.26 -14.67
CA TYR A 125 7.37 -10.12 -15.22
C TYR A 125 7.85 -8.68 -15.40
N ARG A 126 6.96 -7.75 -15.82
CA ARG A 126 7.29 -6.33 -16.03
C ARG A 126 7.74 -5.60 -14.76
N MET A 127 7.38 -6.11 -13.58
CA MET A 127 7.73 -5.54 -12.28
C MET A 127 8.67 -6.43 -11.47
N LEU A 128 9.06 -7.60 -12.00
CA LEU A 128 10.00 -8.50 -11.34
C LEU A 128 11.42 -7.95 -11.43
N PHE A 129 11.72 -6.98 -10.58
CA PHE A 129 13.05 -6.42 -10.37
C PHE A 129 13.54 -6.73 -8.95
N ARG A 130 14.86 -6.74 -8.78
CA ARG A 130 15.51 -7.06 -7.50
C ARG A 130 15.08 -6.09 -6.39
N ASN A 131 14.95 -4.81 -6.70
CA ASN A 131 14.51 -3.79 -5.76
C ASN A 131 13.09 -4.06 -5.23
N LEU A 132 12.18 -4.56 -6.05
CA LEU A 132 10.82 -4.91 -5.61
C LEU A 132 10.85 -6.05 -4.58
N ILE A 133 11.59 -7.13 -4.88
CA ILE A 133 11.73 -8.26 -3.95
C ILE A 133 12.40 -7.83 -2.66
N TYR A 134 13.49 -7.06 -2.77
CA TYR A 134 14.20 -6.52 -1.61
C TYR A 134 13.29 -5.64 -0.74
N THR A 135 12.53 -4.73 -1.37
CA THR A 135 11.60 -3.84 -0.65
C THR A 135 10.53 -4.67 0.04
N GLY A 136 9.88 -5.60 -0.67
CA GLY A 136 8.85 -6.46 -0.09
C GLY A 136 9.37 -7.31 1.07
N LEU A 137 10.57 -7.89 0.93
CA LEU A 137 11.21 -8.70 1.97
C LEU A 137 11.51 -7.88 3.23
N THR A 138 12.06 -6.67 3.07
CA THR A 138 12.40 -5.78 4.19
C THR A 138 11.17 -5.17 4.88
N ARG A 139 9.94 -5.40 4.40
CA ARG A 139 8.72 -5.05 5.16
C ARG A 139 8.37 -6.10 6.21
N ALA A 140 8.99 -7.28 6.20
CA ALA A 140 8.74 -8.36 7.15
C ALA A 140 9.68 -8.26 8.36
N ARG A 141 9.11 -8.20 9.58
CA ARG A 141 9.90 -8.16 10.82
C ARG A 141 10.31 -9.56 11.31
N LYS A 142 9.41 -10.54 11.18
CA LYS A 142 9.61 -11.90 11.72
C LYS A 142 9.60 -12.97 10.64
N LEU A 143 8.66 -12.89 9.68
CA LEU A 143 8.49 -13.92 8.65
C LEU A 143 8.08 -13.33 7.30
N ALA A 144 8.77 -13.75 6.24
CA ALA A 144 8.38 -13.48 4.86
C ALA A 144 8.05 -14.79 4.14
N VAL A 145 6.84 -14.88 3.58
CA VAL A 145 6.35 -16.04 2.83
C VAL A 145 6.22 -15.66 1.36
N PHE A 146 6.96 -16.34 0.49
CA PHE A 146 6.84 -16.18 -0.96
C PHE A 146 5.89 -17.24 -1.51
N VAL A 147 4.85 -16.80 -2.23
CA VAL A 147 3.84 -17.68 -2.83
C VAL A 147 3.94 -17.57 -4.34
N GLY A 148 4.28 -18.65 -5.03
CA GLY A 148 4.33 -18.68 -6.49
C GLY A 148 5.47 -19.53 -7.05
N ALA A 149 6.05 -19.08 -8.16
CA ALA A 149 6.98 -19.89 -8.93
C ALA A 149 8.44 -19.56 -8.60
N ARG A 150 9.26 -20.57 -8.28
CA ARG A 150 10.71 -20.41 -8.07
C ARG A 150 11.39 -19.71 -9.25
N ARG A 151 10.93 -19.98 -10.48
CA ARG A 151 11.41 -19.31 -11.69
C ARG A 151 11.16 -17.79 -11.67
N ALA A 152 9.99 -17.35 -11.23
CA ALA A 152 9.66 -15.92 -11.14
C ALA A 152 10.55 -15.22 -10.12
N LEU A 153 10.78 -15.84 -8.96
CA LEU A 153 11.72 -15.31 -7.97
C LEU A 153 13.15 -15.23 -8.53
N ALA A 154 13.63 -16.29 -9.20
CA ALA A 154 14.95 -16.30 -9.83
C ALA A 154 15.10 -15.21 -10.90
N MET A 155 14.07 -14.98 -11.71
CA MET A 155 14.02 -13.88 -12.69
C MET A 155 14.15 -12.53 -11.98
N ALA A 156 13.34 -12.28 -10.95
CA ALA A 156 13.33 -11.02 -10.22
C ALA A 156 14.69 -10.72 -9.56
N VAL A 157 15.31 -11.73 -8.94
CA VAL A 157 16.63 -11.57 -8.30
C VAL A 157 17.72 -11.29 -9.32
N ARG A 158 17.67 -11.86 -10.53
CA ARG A 158 18.67 -11.60 -11.58
C ARG A 158 18.46 -10.26 -12.27
N ASN A 159 17.20 -9.81 -12.36
CA ASN A 159 16.83 -8.57 -13.02
C ASN A 159 17.17 -7.35 -12.17
N ARG A 160 18.31 -6.70 -12.46
CA ARG A 160 18.62 -5.38 -11.92
C ARG A 160 17.84 -4.36 -12.72
N ASP A 161 17.18 -3.44 -12.02
CA ASP A 161 16.55 -2.31 -12.69
C ASP A 161 17.65 -1.52 -13.42
N THR A 162 17.64 -1.60 -14.75
CA THR A 162 18.61 -0.92 -15.62
C THR A 162 18.14 0.48 -16.00
N SER A 163 17.01 0.96 -15.45
CA SER A 163 16.62 2.35 -15.64
C SER A 163 17.63 3.25 -14.94
N LEU A 164 18.47 3.91 -15.73
CA LEU A 164 19.40 4.91 -15.21
C LEU A 164 18.57 6.10 -14.73
N ARG A 165 18.52 6.30 -13.40
CA ARG A 165 17.91 7.49 -12.81
C ARG A 165 18.60 8.72 -13.38
N GLN A 166 17.89 9.47 -14.21
CA GLN A 166 18.38 10.74 -14.74
C GLN A 166 18.36 11.77 -13.61
N THR A 167 19.54 12.09 -13.06
CA THR A 167 19.68 13.07 -11.98
C THR A 167 21.02 13.79 -12.10
N ALA A 168 20.99 15.12 -11.99
CA ALA A 168 22.19 15.96 -11.95
C ALA A 168 22.75 16.13 -10.53
N LEU A 169 22.15 15.52 -9.50
CA LEU A 169 22.54 15.75 -8.11
C LEU A 169 24.02 15.43 -7.85
N LEU A 170 24.50 14.28 -8.34
CA LEU A 170 25.91 13.90 -8.20
C LEU A 170 26.82 14.93 -8.89
N HIS A 171 26.46 15.35 -10.09
CA HIS A 171 27.20 16.36 -10.85
C HIS A 171 27.27 17.70 -10.09
N LEU A 172 26.15 18.17 -9.53
CA LEU A 172 26.05 19.39 -8.73
C LEU A 172 26.86 19.32 -7.41
N LEU A 173 26.87 18.16 -6.75
CA LEU A 173 27.67 17.95 -5.54
C LEU A 173 29.18 17.92 -5.85
N GLN A 174 29.56 17.38 -7.00
CA GLN A 174 30.96 17.33 -7.44
C GLN A 174 31.49 18.68 -7.93
N THR A 175 30.63 19.54 -8.48
CA THR A 175 30.99 20.92 -8.88
C THR A 175 31.01 21.90 -7.70
N ARG A 176 30.31 21.62 -6.60
CA ARG A 176 30.45 22.34 -5.32
C ARG A 176 31.63 21.78 -4.50
N ARG A 177 32.88 22.09 -4.88
CA ARG A 177 34.01 21.93 -3.93
C ARG A 177 33.92 23.00 -2.82
N PRO A 178 34.16 22.66 -1.54
CA PRO A 178 34.33 23.68 -0.51
C PRO A 178 35.74 24.28 -0.64
N GLY A 179 35.82 25.55 -1.04
CA GLY A 179 37.04 26.35 -0.90
C GLY A 179 37.41 27.22 -2.12
N SER A 180 36.75 28.36 -2.25
CA SER A 180 37.43 29.66 -2.38
C SER A 180 36.43 30.76 -2.08
N GLY A 181 36.71 31.55 -1.05
CA GLY A 181 36.09 32.86 -0.91
C GLY A 181 36.60 33.72 -2.06
N GLU A 182 35.83 33.81 -3.14
CA GLU A 182 35.99 34.90 -4.10
C GLU A 182 34.68 35.68 -4.15
N LYS A 183 34.82 36.96 -3.84
CA LYS A 183 33.80 37.99 -3.91
C LYS A 183 33.18 37.95 -5.30
N GLY A 184 31.85 37.89 -5.36
CA GLY A 184 31.13 38.07 -6.62
C GLY A 184 31.52 39.39 -7.31
N PRO A 185 31.44 39.45 -8.64
CA PRO A 185 31.72 40.70 -9.36
C PRO A 185 30.71 41.76 -8.93
N PRO A 186 31.10 43.05 -8.87
CA PRO A 186 30.17 44.11 -8.58
C PRO A 186 29.15 44.22 -9.72
N ILE A 187 27.89 44.38 -9.29
CA ILE A 187 26.65 44.79 -9.97
C ILE A 187 26.77 45.03 -11.48
#